data_AF-A0A0D3DKQ0-F1
#
_entry.id   AF-A0A0D3DKQ0-F1
#
_cell.length_a   1.000
_cell.length_b   1.000
_cell.length_c   1.000
_cell.angle_alpha   90.00
_cell.angle_beta   90.00
_cell.angle_gamma   90.00
#
_symmetry.space_group_name_H-M   'P 1'
#
loop_
_entity.id
_entity.type
_entity.pdbx_description
1 polymer ?
#
loop_
_entity_poly.entity_id
_entity_poly.type
_entity_poly.pdbx_seq_one_letter_code
_entity_poly.pdbx_strand_id
1 'polypeptide(L)'
;MDSFEFSFDIEAYKKQSEIEERYIVNRFRERRQKIVEDQAPRSKIKYFKRDHVAANQRLIEDYFANQPTYDDAIFRRRFRMRKHVFLRIVGDLSSSDNYFTQRVDATNKEGISPLAKCTTAMRMLAYGVAADAVDKYIKIGGTTALECLRRFCKGIIQLYEQEYLRAPTQEDLQRILHVSEMRGFPGMIGSIDCMHWEWKNCPTAWEGQFTRGDKGTTPIILEAVASHDLWI
;
A
#
# COMPACT_ATOMS: atom_id res chain seq x y z
N MET A 1 25.53 -40.96 5.33
CA MET A 1 24.22 -40.27 5.32
C MET A 1 24.35 -39.17 4.29
N ASP A 2 23.79 -39.38 3.12
CA ASP A 2 23.87 -38.42 2.02
C ASP A 2 23.18 -37.13 2.44
N SER A 3 23.94 -36.04 2.40
CA SER A 3 23.43 -34.68 2.36
C SER A 3 22.61 -34.53 1.08
N PHE A 4 21.30 -34.73 1.17
CA PHE A 4 20.37 -34.29 0.13
C PHE A 4 20.48 -32.76 0.05
N GLU A 5 21.35 -32.30 -0.84
CA GLU A 5 21.42 -30.92 -1.29
C GLU A 5 20.10 -30.62 -2.01
N PHE A 6 19.11 -30.14 -1.25
CA PHE A 6 17.93 -29.52 -1.84
C PHE A 6 18.37 -28.21 -2.51
N SER A 7 18.86 -28.33 -3.74
CA SER A 7 19.16 -27.19 -4.60
C SER A 7 17.83 -26.53 -4.95
N PHE A 8 17.52 -25.43 -4.25
CA PHE A 8 16.40 -24.57 -4.58
C PHE A 8 16.63 -23.93 -5.96
N ASP A 9 15.81 -24.29 -6.95
CA ASP A 9 15.91 -23.75 -8.30
C ASP A 9 15.33 -22.32 -8.36
N ILE A 10 16.24 -21.36 -8.23
CA ILE A 10 15.95 -19.93 -8.26
C ILE A 10 15.33 -19.50 -9.59
N GLU A 11 15.73 -20.14 -10.69
CA GLU A 11 15.29 -19.76 -12.05
C GLU A 11 13.85 -20.21 -12.30
N ALA A 12 13.50 -21.42 -11.84
CA ALA A 12 12.13 -21.91 -11.84
C ALA A 12 11.20 -21.04 -10.98
N TYR A 13 11.64 -20.65 -9.77
CA TYR A 13 10.87 -19.77 -8.89
C TYR A 13 10.56 -18.41 -9.53
N LYS A 14 11.59 -17.74 -10.07
CA LYS A 14 11.42 -16.42 -10.73
C LYS A 14 10.42 -16.49 -11.88
N LYS A 15 10.53 -17.51 -12.72
CA LYS A 15 9.65 -17.71 -13.88
C LYS A 15 8.19 -17.92 -13.47
N GLN A 16 7.94 -18.66 -12.40
CA GLN A 16 6.58 -18.86 -11.87
C GLN A 16 5.99 -17.55 -11.32
N SER A 17 6.77 -16.81 -10.53
CA SER A 17 6.35 -15.52 -9.95
C SER A 17 5.95 -14.51 -11.03
N GLU A 18 6.76 -14.39 -12.09
CA GLU A 18 6.48 -13.46 -13.21
C GLU A 18 5.17 -13.79 -13.95
N ILE A 19 4.87 -15.09 -14.13
CA ILE A 19 3.63 -15.53 -14.80
C ILE A 19 2.41 -15.16 -13.96
N GLU A 20 2.47 -15.42 -12.65
CA GLU A 20 1.38 -15.13 -11.71
C GLU A 20 1.12 -13.62 -11.59
N GLU A 21 2.18 -12.82 -11.42
CA GLU A 21 2.07 -11.36 -11.37
C GLU A 21 1.42 -10.80 -12.65
N ARG A 22 1.90 -11.24 -13.81
CA ARG A 22 1.41 -10.76 -15.10
C ARG A 22 -0.07 -11.12 -15.31
N TYR A 23 -0.48 -12.31 -14.88
CA TYR A 23 -1.87 -12.74 -14.92
C TYR A 23 -2.76 -11.86 -14.02
N ILE A 24 -2.34 -11.66 -12.77
CA ILE A 24 -3.07 -10.86 -11.79
C ILE A 24 -3.24 -9.41 -12.27
N VAL A 25 -2.15 -8.78 -12.73
CA VAL A 25 -2.15 -7.38 -13.18
C VAL A 25 -3.04 -7.17 -14.41
N ASN A 26 -2.93 -8.02 -15.42
CA ASN A 26 -3.74 -7.91 -16.65
C ASN A 26 -5.23 -8.02 -16.33
N ARG A 27 -5.59 -8.92 -15.42
CA ARG A 27 -6.99 -9.15 -15.06
C ARG A 27 -7.60 -8.02 -14.22
N PHE A 28 -6.83 -7.43 -13.31
CA PHE A 28 -7.26 -6.21 -12.62
C PHE A 28 -7.48 -5.06 -13.60
N ARG A 29 -6.64 -4.95 -14.63
CA ARG A 29 -6.79 -3.95 -15.70
C ARG A 29 -8.08 -4.17 -16.49
N GLU A 30 -8.38 -5.39 -16.92
CA GLU A 30 -9.62 -5.73 -17.62
C GLU A 30 -10.88 -5.44 -16.79
N ARG A 31 -10.88 -5.83 -15.51
CA ARG A 31 -12.03 -5.58 -14.63
C ARG A 31 -12.27 -4.09 -14.40
N ARG A 32 -11.18 -3.32 -14.22
CA ARG A 32 -11.28 -1.86 -14.10
C ARG A 32 -11.82 -1.22 -15.37
N GLN A 33 -11.47 -1.75 -16.54
CA GLN A 33 -12.00 -1.29 -17.81
C GLN A 33 -13.52 -1.52 -17.91
N LYS A 34 -14.01 -2.69 -17.52
CA LYS A 34 -15.47 -2.97 -17.42
C LYS A 34 -16.21 -2.02 -16.47
N ILE A 35 -15.64 -1.73 -15.29
CA ILE A 35 -16.25 -0.78 -14.33
C ILE A 35 -16.35 0.64 -14.92
N VAL A 36 -15.39 1.03 -15.77
CA VAL A 36 -15.41 2.33 -16.45
C VAL A 36 -16.42 2.33 -17.60
N GLU A 37 -16.57 1.23 -18.32
CA GLU A 37 -17.56 1.05 -19.39
C GLU A 37 -18.99 1.04 -18.85
N ASP A 38 -19.21 0.44 -17.68
CA ASP A 38 -20.53 0.36 -17.01
C ASP A 38 -20.90 1.64 -16.21
N GLN A 39 -20.05 2.67 -16.21
CA GLN A 39 -20.32 3.89 -15.45
C GLN A 39 -21.42 4.75 -16.09
N ALA A 40 -22.58 4.79 -15.42
CA ALA A 40 -23.64 5.75 -15.72
C ALA A 40 -23.10 7.20 -15.72
N PRO A 41 -23.68 8.10 -16.55
CA PRO A 41 -23.24 9.49 -16.64
C PRO A 41 -23.25 10.14 -15.25
N ARG A 42 -22.10 10.75 -14.88
CA ARG A 42 -21.93 11.38 -13.57
C ARG A 42 -22.98 12.47 -13.38
N SER A 43 -23.89 12.27 -12.43
CA SER A 43 -24.72 13.34 -11.88
C SER A 43 -23.85 14.51 -11.42
N LYS A 44 -24.30 15.75 -11.61
CA LYS A 44 -23.57 16.95 -11.14
C LYS A 44 -23.15 16.77 -9.68
N ILE A 45 -21.85 16.68 -9.44
CA ILE A 45 -21.29 16.56 -8.09
C ILE A 45 -21.55 17.88 -7.36
N LYS A 46 -22.28 17.83 -6.25
CA LYS A 46 -22.47 18.98 -5.37
C LYS A 46 -21.13 19.34 -4.72
N TYR A 47 -20.61 20.53 -5.01
CA TYR A 47 -19.42 21.03 -4.35
C TYR A 47 -19.74 21.42 -2.90
N PHE A 48 -18.97 20.88 -1.96
CA PHE A 48 -19.02 21.28 -0.56
C PHE A 48 -17.77 22.11 -0.25
N LYS A 49 -17.97 23.30 0.31
CA LYS A 49 -16.88 24.16 0.78
C LYS A 49 -16.21 23.47 1.97
N ARG A 50 -14.99 23.00 1.75
CA ARG A 50 -14.16 22.34 2.77
C ARG A 50 -13.04 23.29 3.19
N ASP A 51 -12.78 23.34 4.50
CA ASP A 51 -11.68 24.13 5.04
C ASP A 51 -10.40 23.28 5.11
N HIS A 52 -9.68 23.24 3.99
CA HIS A 52 -8.43 22.49 3.87
C HIS A 52 -7.31 23.07 4.75
N VAL A 53 -7.29 24.38 4.96
CA VAL A 53 -6.27 25.07 5.74
C VAL A 53 -6.41 24.69 7.22
N ALA A 54 -7.62 24.83 7.78
CA ALA A 54 -7.87 24.43 9.16
C ALA A 54 -7.66 22.93 9.39
N ALA A 55 -8.00 22.08 8.42
CA ALA A 55 -7.75 20.65 8.51
C ALA A 55 -6.26 20.31 8.50
N ASN A 56 -5.47 20.97 7.65
CA ASN A 56 -4.03 20.82 7.60
C ASN A 56 -3.37 21.30 8.89
N GLN A 57 -3.80 22.45 9.41
CA GLN A 57 -3.29 22.99 10.67
C GLN A 57 -3.52 22.01 11.83
N ARG A 58 -4.74 21.47 11.94
CA ARG A 58 -5.04 20.43 12.94
C ARG A 58 -4.18 19.19 12.77
N LEU A 59 -3.95 18.74 11.53
CA LEU A 59 -3.08 17.59 11.25
C LEU A 59 -1.64 17.83 11.73
N ILE A 60 -1.13 19.06 11.57
CA ILE A 60 0.19 19.47 12.05
C ILE A 60 0.22 19.46 13.58
N GLU A 61 -0.75 20.11 14.23
CA GLU A 61 -0.87 20.15 15.69
C GLU A 61 -0.97 18.76 16.30
N ASP A 62 -1.72 17.86 15.66
CA ASP A 62 -1.92 16.51 16.16
C ASP A 62 -0.64 15.65 16.12
N TYR A 63 0.24 15.83 15.13
CA TYR A 63 1.34 14.87 14.90
C TYR A 63 2.72 15.48 14.58
N PHE A 64 2.78 16.65 13.95
CA PHE A 64 4.01 17.16 13.31
C PHE A 64 4.55 18.45 13.95
N ALA A 65 3.80 19.06 14.87
CA ALA A 65 4.28 20.19 15.67
C ALA A 65 5.42 19.77 16.61
N ASN A 66 6.16 20.77 17.13
CA ASN A 66 7.23 20.55 18.11
C ASN A 66 6.73 19.90 19.41
N GLN A 67 5.50 20.23 19.80
CA GLN A 67 4.78 19.60 20.91
C GLN A 67 3.44 19.08 20.38
N PRO A 68 3.41 17.88 19.75
CA PRO A 68 2.22 17.37 19.12
C PRO A 68 1.23 16.83 20.16
N THR A 69 -0.08 16.87 19.85
CA THR A 69 -1.12 16.26 20.70
C THR A 69 -0.87 14.76 20.90
N TYR A 70 -0.40 14.08 19.85
CA TYR A 70 -0.09 12.65 19.89
C TYR A 70 1.41 12.44 19.77
N ASP A 71 1.94 11.62 20.69
CA ASP A 71 3.35 11.22 20.68
C ASP A 71 3.71 10.32 19.49
N ASP A 72 5.00 10.02 19.37
CA ASP A 72 5.52 9.17 18.29
C ASP A 72 5.02 7.72 18.36
N ALA A 73 4.65 7.23 19.55
CA ALA A 73 4.09 5.88 19.71
C ALA A 73 2.69 5.80 19.11
N ILE A 74 1.84 6.79 19.39
CA ILE A 74 0.51 6.93 18.78
C ILE A 74 0.64 7.19 17.29
N PHE A 75 1.60 8.02 16.86
CA PHE A 75 1.89 8.22 15.43
C PHE A 75 2.18 6.88 14.76
N ARG A 76 3.11 6.09 15.29
CA ARG A 76 3.48 4.78 14.71
C ARG A 76 2.30 3.83 14.66
N ARG A 77 1.46 3.81 15.71
CA ARG A 77 0.22 3.01 15.71
C ARG A 77 -0.74 3.44 14.60
N ARG A 78 -0.86 4.76 14.34
CA ARG A 78 -1.82 5.34 13.39
C ARG A 78 -1.36 5.33 11.93
N PHE A 79 -0.08 5.56 11.69
CA PHE A 79 0.50 5.60 10.35
C PHE A 79 1.20 4.31 9.96
N ARG A 80 1.34 3.34 10.89
CA ARG A 80 2.05 2.06 10.71
C ARG A 80 3.53 2.19 10.35
N MET A 81 4.10 3.37 10.53
CA MET A 81 5.52 3.67 10.29
C MET A 81 6.02 4.78 11.20
N ARG A 82 7.34 4.94 11.27
CA ARG A 82 7.96 6.04 12.03
C ARG A 82 7.78 7.36 11.28
N LYS A 83 7.70 8.47 12.03
CA LYS A 83 7.46 9.82 11.50
C LYS A 83 8.45 10.25 10.43
N HIS A 84 9.75 9.99 10.63
CA HIS A 84 10.78 10.35 9.64
C HIS A 84 10.61 9.61 8.30
N VAL A 85 10.19 8.34 8.32
CA VAL A 85 9.92 7.57 7.09
C VAL A 85 8.75 8.18 6.34
N PHE A 86 7.67 8.53 7.06
CA PHE A 86 6.52 9.18 6.47
C PHE A 86 6.89 10.55 5.86
N LEU A 87 7.67 11.37 6.56
CA LEU A 87 8.11 12.67 6.06
C LEU A 87 9.04 12.54 4.84
N ARG A 88 9.92 11.53 4.81
CA ARG A 88 10.72 11.20 3.63
C ARG A 88 9.83 10.87 2.43
N ILE A 89 8.85 9.99 2.61
CA ILE A 89 7.87 9.64 1.55
C ILE A 89 7.13 10.90 1.06
N VAL A 90 6.69 11.78 1.95
CA VAL A 90 6.05 13.04 1.57
C VAL A 90 7.00 13.89 0.73
N GLY A 91 8.26 14.04 1.15
CA GLY A 91 9.29 14.76 0.40
C GLY A 91 9.51 14.19 -1.00
N ASP A 92 9.82 12.90 -1.08
CA ASP A 92 10.12 12.21 -2.35
C ASP A 92 8.93 12.26 -3.33
N LEU A 93 7.70 12.12 -2.83
CA LEU A 93 6.48 12.28 -3.64
C LEU A 93 6.27 13.73 -4.10
N SER A 94 6.56 14.70 -3.23
CA SER A 94 6.44 16.12 -3.58
C SER A 94 7.44 16.53 -4.67
N SER A 95 8.62 15.90 -4.69
CA SER A 95 9.64 16.11 -5.71
C SER A 95 9.37 15.39 -7.02
N SER A 96 8.65 14.26 -7.00
CA SER A 96 8.40 13.42 -8.18
C SER A 96 7.07 13.68 -8.90
N ASP A 97 6.01 14.07 -8.19
CA ASP A 97 4.71 14.36 -8.79
C ASP A 97 4.15 15.71 -8.28
N ASN A 98 3.96 16.65 -9.22
CA ASN A 98 3.34 17.95 -9.00
C ASN A 98 1.95 17.88 -8.33
N TYR A 99 1.31 16.71 -8.28
CA TYR A 99 0.11 16.51 -7.49
C TYR A 99 0.37 16.60 -6.00
N PHE A 100 1.51 16.14 -5.50
CA PHE A 100 1.92 16.21 -4.09
C PHE A 100 2.64 17.51 -3.77
N THR A 101 2.25 18.63 -4.38
CA THR A 101 2.70 19.96 -3.97
C THR A 101 1.55 20.76 -3.37
N GLN A 102 1.89 21.75 -2.55
CA GLN A 102 0.93 22.76 -2.09
C GLN A 102 0.60 23.67 -3.27
N ARG A 103 -0.67 23.75 -3.64
CA ARG A 103 -1.16 24.65 -4.70
C ARG A 103 -1.99 25.76 -4.08
N VAL A 104 -2.02 26.91 -4.74
CA VAL A 104 -2.94 28.01 -4.42
C VAL A 104 -3.96 28.15 -5.53
N ASP A 105 -5.19 28.50 -5.17
CA ASP A 105 -6.22 28.82 -6.16
C ASP A 105 -6.09 30.27 -6.66
N ALA A 106 -6.96 30.65 -7.62
CA ALA A 106 -6.97 32.00 -8.18
C ALA A 106 -7.30 33.10 -7.16
N THR A 107 -7.79 32.74 -5.97
CA THR A 107 -8.07 33.65 -4.85
C THR A 107 -6.96 33.65 -3.80
N ASN A 108 -5.80 33.05 -4.13
CA ASN A 108 -4.65 32.89 -3.25
C ASN A 108 -4.93 32.04 -2.00
N LYS A 109 -5.95 31.17 -2.06
CA LYS A 109 -6.24 30.24 -0.98
C LYS A 109 -5.44 28.96 -1.18
N GLU A 110 -4.78 28.53 -0.11
CA GLU A 110 -4.06 27.25 -0.09
C GLU A 110 -5.02 26.08 -0.28
N GLY A 111 -4.70 25.23 -1.26
CA GLY A 111 -5.35 23.95 -1.50
C GLY A 111 -4.89 22.87 -0.51
N ILE A 112 -5.12 21.62 -0.89
CA ILE A 112 -4.77 20.47 -0.05
C ILE A 112 -3.25 20.27 -0.04
N SER A 113 -2.68 20.17 1.16
CA SER A 113 -1.25 19.99 1.36
C SER A 113 -0.74 18.59 0.96
N PRO A 114 0.56 18.45 0.66
CA PRO A 114 1.19 17.15 0.43
C PRO A 114 0.99 16.21 1.62
N LEU A 115 1.15 16.76 2.83
CA LEU A 115 0.96 16.06 4.10
C LEU A 115 -0.44 15.47 4.21
N ALA A 116 -1.48 16.24 3.88
CA ALA A 116 -2.86 15.80 3.90
C ALA A 116 -3.16 14.73 2.83
N LYS A 117 -2.58 14.87 1.62
CA LYS A 117 -2.71 13.89 0.53
C LYS A 117 -2.09 12.54 0.91
N CYS A 118 -0.86 12.54 1.40
CA CYS A 118 -0.18 11.31 1.83
C CYS A 118 -0.85 10.71 3.07
N THR A 119 -1.28 11.52 4.04
CA THR A 119 -2.04 11.04 5.22
C THR A 119 -3.34 10.36 4.80
N THR A 120 -4.03 10.90 3.80
CA THR A 120 -5.25 10.30 3.24
C THR A 120 -4.99 8.91 2.69
N ALA A 121 -4.00 8.78 1.80
CA ALA A 121 -3.62 7.49 1.23
C ALA A 121 -3.21 6.49 2.32
N MET A 122 -2.34 6.90 3.25
CA MET A 122 -1.88 6.06 4.34
C MET A 122 -3.00 5.58 5.25
N ARG A 123 -3.98 6.43 5.58
CA ARG A 123 -5.12 6.02 6.40
C ARG A 123 -6.04 5.05 5.69
N MET A 124 -6.22 5.20 4.37
CA MET A 124 -6.98 4.24 3.58
C MET A 124 -6.27 2.88 3.52
N LEU A 125 -4.95 2.87 3.34
CA LEU A 125 -4.14 1.64 3.31
C LEU A 125 -4.06 0.94 4.68
N ALA A 126 -3.78 1.71 5.75
CA ALA A 126 -3.53 1.15 7.08
C ALA A 126 -4.79 0.59 7.78
N TYR A 127 -5.97 1.05 7.38
CA TYR A 127 -7.23 0.77 8.08
C TYR A 127 -8.39 0.37 7.17
N GLY A 128 -8.20 0.32 5.84
CA GLY A 128 -9.28 0.02 4.90
C GLY A 128 -10.42 1.05 4.94
N VAL A 129 -10.13 2.29 5.31
CA VAL A 129 -11.15 3.33 5.51
C VAL A 129 -11.78 3.70 4.17
N ALA A 130 -13.12 3.75 4.13
CA ALA A 130 -13.85 4.21 2.96
C ALA A 130 -13.48 5.66 2.60
N ALA A 131 -13.42 5.97 1.30
CA ALA A 131 -12.98 7.28 0.81
C ALA A 131 -13.76 8.45 1.42
N ASP A 132 -15.07 8.30 1.62
CA ASP A 132 -15.94 9.33 2.20
C ASP A 132 -15.70 9.57 3.69
N ALA A 133 -15.17 8.58 4.42
CA ALA A 133 -14.88 8.74 5.85
C ALA A 133 -13.65 9.64 6.11
N VAL A 134 -12.76 9.79 5.13
CA VAL A 134 -11.60 10.69 5.22
C VAL A 134 -12.01 12.15 5.35
N ASP A 135 -13.16 12.54 4.77
CA ASP A 135 -13.68 13.91 4.79
C ASP A 135 -13.91 14.43 6.21
N LYS A 136 -14.24 13.54 7.16
CA LYS A 136 -14.51 13.95 8.55
C LYS A 136 -13.29 14.62 9.19
N TYR A 137 -12.09 14.07 8.96
CA TYR A 137 -10.86 14.50 9.61
C TYR A 137 -9.98 15.38 8.71
N ILE A 138 -9.64 14.92 7.50
CA ILE A 138 -8.71 15.63 6.59
C ILE A 138 -9.45 16.65 5.71
N LYS A 139 -10.80 16.62 5.68
CA LYS A 139 -11.63 17.50 4.85
C LYS A 139 -11.32 17.36 3.36
N ILE A 140 -11.26 16.12 2.87
CA ILE A 140 -11.06 15.79 1.46
C ILE A 140 -12.26 14.97 0.96
N GLY A 141 -12.78 15.30 -0.22
CA GLY A 141 -13.89 14.57 -0.84
C GLY A 141 -13.46 13.19 -1.35
N GLY A 142 -14.37 12.21 -1.37
CA GLY A 142 -14.06 10.81 -1.69
C GLY A 142 -13.34 10.62 -3.03
N THR A 143 -13.72 11.35 -4.08
CA THR A 143 -13.03 11.27 -5.39
C THR A 143 -11.57 11.73 -5.32
N THR A 144 -11.29 12.80 -4.57
CA THR A 144 -9.93 13.29 -4.33
C THR A 144 -9.14 12.34 -3.43
N ALA A 145 -9.79 11.73 -2.44
CA ALA A 145 -9.16 10.72 -1.58
C ALA A 145 -8.71 9.48 -2.39
N LEU A 146 -9.55 9.01 -3.31
CA LEU A 146 -9.21 7.92 -4.22
C LEU A 146 -8.06 8.29 -5.18
N GLU A 147 -8.03 9.51 -5.70
CA GLU A 147 -6.91 9.97 -6.54
C GLU A 147 -5.61 10.11 -5.74
N CYS A 148 -5.69 10.58 -4.48
CA CYS A 148 -4.54 10.59 -3.56
C CYS A 148 -3.99 9.17 -3.39
N LEU A 149 -4.87 8.20 -3.08
CA LEU A 149 -4.48 6.80 -2.93
C LEU A 149 -3.82 6.26 -4.20
N ARG A 150 -4.44 6.48 -5.37
CA ARG A 150 -3.93 6.00 -6.65
C ARG A 150 -2.55 6.54 -6.97
N ARG A 151 -2.36 7.86 -6.84
CA ARG A 151 -1.08 8.51 -7.13
C ARG A 151 -0.02 8.18 -6.09
N PHE A 152 -0.42 8.03 -4.83
CA PHE A 152 0.47 7.61 -3.76
C PHE A 152 1.04 6.22 -4.07
N CYS A 153 0.20 5.22 -4.31
CA CYS A 153 0.69 3.87 -4.63
C CYS A 153 1.57 3.85 -5.87
N LYS A 154 1.20 4.60 -6.93
CA LYS A 154 2.02 4.71 -8.13
C LYS A 154 3.40 5.32 -7.82
N GLY A 155 3.43 6.41 -7.07
CA GLY A 155 4.67 7.08 -6.70
C GLY A 155 5.54 6.22 -5.78
N ILE A 156 4.95 5.51 -4.81
CA ILE A 156 5.67 4.56 -3.96
C ILE A 156 6.36 3.48 -4.79
N ILE A 157 5.63 2.87 -5.73
CA ILE A 157 6.22 1.87 -6.64
C ILE A 157 7.36 2.52 -7.43
N GLN A 158 7.11 3.63 -8.11
CA GLN A 158 8.13 4.28 -8.94
C GLN A 158 9.40 4.68 -8.17
N LEU A 159 9.26 5.12 -6.92
CA LEU A 159 10.38 5.59 -6.11
C LEU A 159 11.14 4.46 -5.40
N TYR A 160 10.44 3.42 -4.97
CA TYR A 160 10.98 2.42 -4.04
C TYR A 160 11.00 1.00 -4.60
N GLU A 161 10.46 0.74 -5.79
CA GLU A 161 10.42 -0.61 -6.39
C GLU A 161 11.80 -1.24 -6.52
N GLN A 162 12.78 -0.47 -7.00
CA GLN A 162 14.13 -0.98 -7.23
C GLN A 162 14.89 -1.35 -5.95
N GLU A 163 14.51 -0.78 -4.81
CA GLU A 163 15.21 -1.02 -3.54
C GLU A 163 14.42 -1.95 -2.62
N TYR A 164 13.11 -1.73 -2.49
CA TYR A 164 12.26 -2.35 -1.47
C TYR A 164 11.12 -3.24 -2.01
N LEU A 165 10.68 -3.06 -3.26
CA LEU A 165 9.58 -3.84 -3.84
C LEU A 165 10.06 -4.64 -5.06
N ARG A 166 11.19 -5.33 -4.88
CA ARG A 166 11.80 -6.19 -5.90
C ARG A 166 11.93 -7.62 -5.38
N ALA A 167 12.07 -8.56 -6.30
CA ALA A 167 12.49 -9.91 -5.93
C ALA A 167 13.87 -9.88 -5.26
N PRO A 168 14.14 -10.79 -4.30
CA PRO A 168 15.48 -10.96 -3.72
C PRO A 168 16.53 -11.20 -4.83
N THR A 169 17.69 -10.54 -4.74
CA THR A 169 18.83 -10.88 -5.60
C THR A 169 19.48 -12.19 -5.14
N GLN A 170 20.44 -12.69 -5.90
CA GLN A 170 21.21 -13.86 -5.49
C GLN A 170 21.96 -13.63 -4.18
N GLU A 171 22.49 -12.42 -3.99
CA GLU A 171 23.17 -11.99 -2.76
C GLU A 171 22.19 -11.93 -1.58
N ASP A 172 20.97 -11.41 -1.80
CA ASP A 172 19.94 -11.41 -0.76
C ASP A 172 19.58 -12.85 -0.34
N LEU A 173 19.38 -13.75 -1.31
CA LEU A 173 19.06 -15.16 -1.05
C LEU A 173 20.19 -15.86 -0.31
N GLN A 174 21.44 -15.69 -0.73
CA GLN A 174 22.61 -16.26 -0.05
C GLN A 174 22.70 -15.78 1.39
N ARG A 175 22.53 -14.47 1.61
CA ARG A 175 22.53 -13.87 2.95
C ARG A 175 21.41 -14.45 3.82
N ILE A 176 20.19 -14.54 3.29
CA ILE A 176 19.05 -15.08 4.02
C ILE A 176 19.27 -16.55 4.37
N LEU A 177 19.68 -17.38 3.40
CA LEU A 177 19.94 -18.80 3.60
C LEU A 177 21.03 -19.03 4.65
N HIS A 178 22.12 -18.25 4.61
CA HIS A 178 23.18 -18.31 5.61
C HIS A 178 22.67 -17.99 7.02
N VAL A 179 21.88 -16.91 7.17
CA VAL A 179 21.30 -16.54 8.48
C VAL A 179 20.31 -17.60 8.97
N SER A 180 19.50 -18.18 8.09
CA SER A 180 18.55 -19.22 8.43
C SER A 180 19.23 -20.52 8.85
N GLU A 181 20.30 -20.92 8.16
CA GLU A 181 21.12 -22.09 8.53
C GLU A 181 21.76 -21.91 9.91
N MET A 182 22.35 -20.73 10.18
CA MET A 182 22.90 -20.38 11.51
C MET A 182 21.86 -20.41 12.63
N ARG A 183 20.56 -20.31 12.29
CA ARG A 183 19.44 -20.38 13.22
C ARG A 183 18.79 -21.77 13.30
N GLY A 184 19.31 -22.75 12.57
CA GLY A 184 18.82 -24.13 12.56
C GLY A 184 17.71 -24.41 11.54
N PHE A 185 17.51 -23.53 10.55
CA PHE A 185 16.50 -23.67 9.48
C PHE A 185 17.17 -23.70 8.09
N PRO A 186 17.96 -24.74 7.75
CA PRO A 186 18.62 -24.82 6.46
C PRO A 186 17.59 -24.80 5.31
N GLY A 187 17.84 -24.00 4.28
CA GLY A 187 16.94 -23.83 3.13
C GLY A 187 15.78 -22.83 3.33
N MET A 188 15.60 -22.26 4.53
CA MET A 188 14.52 -21.30 4.79
C MET A 188 14.85 -19.90 4.25
N ILE A 189 14.05 -19.40 3.33
CA ILE A 189 14.20 -18.07 2.70
C ILE A 189 13.41 -16.95 3.41
N GLY A 190 12.77 -17.26 4.53
CA GLY A 190 12.02 -16.30 5.33
C GLY A 190 10.84 -16.95 6.02
N SER A 191 10.13 -16.15 6.83
CA SER A 191 8.83 -16.54 7.39
C SER A 191 7.73 -16.01 6.46
N ILE A 192 6.79 -16.89 6.12
CA ILE A 192 5.59 -16.51 5.37
C ILE A 192 4.56 -16.03 6.39
N ASP A 193 4.21 -14.74 6.34
CA ASP A 193 2.99 -14.23 6.97
C ASP A 193 1.91 -14.06 5.90
N CYS A 194 0.69 -14.47 6.23
CA CYS A 194 -0.42 -14.48 5.29
C CYS A 194 -1.63 -13.75 5.88
N MET A 195 -2.10 -12.72 5.16
CA MET A 195 -3.31 -12.02 5.53
C MET A 195 -4.47 -12.50 4.65
N HIS A 196 -5.46 -13.12 5.28
CA HIS A 196 -6.69 -13.55 4.61
C HIS A 196 -7.69 -12.41 4.51
N TRP A 197 -8.06 -12.04 3.29
CA TRP A 197 -9.10 -11.05 3.02
C TRP A 197 -10.26 -11.72 2.31
N GLU A 198 -11.43 -11.67 2.92
CA GLU A 198 -12.63 -12.17 2.24
C GLU A 198 -12.87 -11.38 0.95
N TRP A 199 -12.89 -12.11 -0.15
CA TRP A 199 -13.20 -11.58 -1.46
C TRP A 199 -14.71 -11.45 -1.60
N LYS A 200 -15.28 -10.47 -0.89
CA LYS A 200 -16.73 -10.20 -0.85
C LYS A 200 -17.38 -10.04 -2.23
N ASN A 201 -16.61 -9.61 -3.23
CA ASN A 201 -17.04 -9.44 -4.62
C ASN A 201 -16.40 -10.48 -5.56
N CYS A 202 -16.15 -11.69 -5.07
CA CYS A 202 -15.72 -12.82 -5.89
C CYS A 202 -16.83 -13.15 -6.90
N PRO A 203 -16.51 -13.27 -8.22
CA PRO A 203 -17.50 -13.73 -9.18
C PRO A 203 -18.02 -15.12 -8.82
N THR A 204 -19.33 -15.35 -8.94
CA THR A 204 -19.97 -16.65 -8.62
C THR A 204 -19.33 -17.83 -9.36
N ALA A 205 -18.87 -17.62 -10.59
CA ALA A 205 -18.17 -18.65 -11.37
C ALA A 205 -16.82 -19.10 -10.76
N TRP A 206 -16.29 -18.35 -9.79
CA TRP A 206 -14.97 -18.55 -9.15
C TRP A 206 -15.12 -18.92 -7.68
N GLU A 207 -16.24 -18.58 -7.07
CA GLU A 207 -16.54 -18.87 -5.67
C GLU A 207 -16.31 -20.35 -5.34
N GLY A 208 -16.77 -21.30 -6.15
CA GLY A 208 -16.54 -22.73 -5.89
C GLY A 208 -15.07 -23.16 -5.90
N GLN A 209 -14.22 -22.55 -6.73
CA GLN A 209 -12.80 -22.92 -6.84
C GLN A 209 -11.95 -22.30 -5.73
N PHE A 210 -12.32 -21.11 -5.25
CA PHE A 210 -11.55 -20.35 -4.27
C PHE A 210 -12.20 -20.32 -2.89
N THR A 211 -13.39 -20.91 -2.72
CA THR A 211 -13.99 -21.11 -1.41
C THR A 211 -13.17 -22.12 -0.65
N ARG A 212 -12.57 -21.65 0.43
CA ARG A 212 -11.95 -22.52 1.41
C ARG A 212 -13.05 -23.25 2.17
N GLY A 213 -13.15 -24.57 1.98
CA GLY A 213 -14.20 -25.40 2.60
C GLY A 213 -14.25 -25.30 4.13
N ASP A 214 -13.13 -24.98 4.78
CA ASP A 214 -13.03 -24.76 6.23
C ASP A 214 -13.52 -23.37 6.67
N LYS A 215 -13.42 -22.35 5.80
CA LYS A 215 -13.81 -20.96 6.12
C LYS A 215 -15.16 -20.54 5.51
N GLY A 216 -15.72 -21.34 4.60
CA GLY A 216 -16.99 -21.06 3.92
C GLY A 216 -17.02 -19.75 3.13
N THR A 217 -15.84 -19.17 2.87
CA THR A 217 -15.65 -17.87 2.22
C THR A 217 -14.56 -18.01 1.16
N THR A 218 -14.53 -17.07 0.23
CA THR A 218 -13.47 -16.99 -0.79
C THR A 218 -12.39 -16.01 -0.35
N PRO A 219 -11.29 -16.42 0.29
CA PRO A 219 -10.23 -15.49 0.66
C PRO A 219 -9.28 -15.19 -0.51
N ILE A 220 -8.87 -13.93 -0.63
CA ILE A 220 -7.59 -13.56 -1.22
C ILE A 220 -6.55 -13.63 -0.11
N ILE A 221 -5.41 -14.26 -0.39
CA ILE A 221 -4.29 -14.35 0.54
C ILE A 221 -3.21 -13.39 0.04
N LEU A 222 -2.85 -12.41 0.86
CA LEU A 222 -1.65 -11.62 0.65
C LEU A 222 -0.52 -12.28 1.44
N GLU A 223 0.50 -12.75 0.73
CA GLU A 223 1.68 -13.36 1.33
C GLU A 223 2.83 -12.36 1.31
N ALA A 224 3.52 -12.22 2.43
CA ALA A 224 4.77 -11.49 2.51
C ALA A 224 5.82 -12.45 3.09
N VAL A 225 6.93 -12.60 2.37
CA VAL A 225 8.12 -13.23 2.90
C VAL A 225 8.97 -12.11 3.48
N ALA A 226 9.35 -12.23 4.75
CA ALA A 226 10.26 -11.30 5.37
C ALA A 226 11.50 -12.03 5.90
N SER A 227 12.66 -11.51 5.57
CA SER A 227 13.90 -11.85 6.26
C SER A 227 13.90 -11.34 7.71
N HIS A 228 14.76 -11.93 8.53
CA HIS A 228 14.89 -11.57 9.95
C HIS A 228 15.12 -10.06 10.18
N ASP A 229 15.85 -9.40 9.29
CA ASP A 229 16.20 -7.99 9.39
C ASP A 229 15.23 -7.06 8.64
N LEU A 230 14.14 -7.60 8.09
CA LEU A 230 13.09 -6.86 7.39
C LEU A 230 13.60 -6.08 6.17
N TRP A 231 14.74 -6.50 5.62
CA TRP A 231 15.41 -5.79 4.53
C TRP A 231 14.74 -6.13 3.18
N ILE A 232 14.47 -7.42 2.94
CA ILE A 232 13.78 -8.00 1.77
C ILE A 232 13.09 -9.29 2.19
#